data_AF-A0A820DDY2-F1
#
_entry.id   AF-A0A820DDY2-F1
#
_cell.length_a   1.000
_cell.length_b   1.000
_cell.length_c   1.000
_cell.angle_alpha   90.00
_cell.angle_beta   90.00
_cell.angle_gamma   90.00
#
_symmetry.space_group_name_H-M   'P 1'
#
loop_
_entity.id
_entity.type
_entity.pdbx_description
1 polymer ?
#
loop_
_entity_poly.entity_id
_entity_poly.type
_entity_poly.pdbx_seq_one_letter_code
_entity_poly.pdbx_strand_id
1 'polypeptide(L)'
;MVNWIVEQQIERALNFAYQEKWEDFEKEILNVPHTNWTPSEHVPWLILELEMNITIREIQVQVARHMIQPMLNENNSSVRNIVMQMNMGEGKTSVILPMLALSLCSSSSSLVRIIVLKALFPMNYQSLRYKLGGLLNRHVIPFACRRDMNFSHVQDYTIWDIVLTSSEDILSFDLLTIDKCRRNEFDIGRKMLLIQNWMKTYVRDVLDESDEILHVKYQLIYSIGRQQQVDGGAERWKTIQYVLNLVKQHAANIAQQYNHDVFYKAAERQSSFPEFRLLNHRPFLELCRRIANDWISQKSCRQLDQQLILSFILDTNSSVNSLVDQFPHNTIQLFLIMRGLLSSEVLFVGLKKRYRVNFGVNQNTKFNRLMAVPFRAKDVAAENTEFGHPDVAILLTQIAYYYKGLTDLQMRQCFDRLNQDESDPEMIYDQWISLEDENDKIASIKQWKRVNLKDNQQRTQLLFPTFQYNMLVIDYFLNHFVFPQEAKQFPHKLVAS
;
A
#
# COMPACT_ATOMS: atom_id res chain seq x y z
N MET A 1 -20.22 -47.11 4.82
CA MET A 1 -18.76 -46.93 4.98
C MET A 1 -18.08 -47.47 3.74
N VAL A 2 -17.20 -46.69 3.11
CA VAL A 2 -16.47 -47.11 1.89
C VAL A 2 -15.12 -47.67 2.32
N ASN A 3 -14.88 -48.97 2.10
CA ASN A 3 -13.71 -49.69 2.63
C ASN A 3 -12.37 -49.07 2.22
N TRP A 4 -12.27 -48.54 1.01
CA TRP A 4 -11.03 -47.92 0.50
C TRP A 4 -10.61 -46.67 1.26
N ILE A 5 -11.55 -45.93 1.84
CA ILE A 5 -11.20 -44.73 2.63
C ILE A 5 -10.61 -45.12 3.97
N VAL A 6 -11.14 -46.19 4.57
CA VAL A 6 -10.60 -46.74 5.82
C VAL A 6 -9.18 -47.27 5.58
N GLU A 7 -8.95 -47.95 4.45
CA GLU A 7 -7.62 -48.41 4.04
C GLU A 7 -6.64 -47.23 3.87
N GLN A 8 -6.99 -46.22 3.08
CA GLN A 8 -6.19 -45.01 2.89
C GLN A 8 -5.88 -44.29 4.21
N GLN A 9 -6.87 -44.18 5.10
CA GLN A 9 -6.71 -43.59 6.42
C GLN A 9 -5.70 -44.37 7.28
N ILE A 10 -5.80 -45.70 7.29
CA ILE A 10 -4.85 -46.56 8.02
C ILE A 10 -3.45 -46.39 7.44
N GLU A 11 -3.29 -46.36 6.11
CA GLU A 11 -1.99 -46.13 5.47
C GLU A 11 -1.39 -44.77 5.86
N ARG A 12 -2.20 -43.71 5.88
CA ARG A 12 -1.75 -42.37 6.33
C ARG A 12 -1.36 -42.37 7.80
N ALA A 13 -2.17 -42.99 8.66
CA ALA A 13 -1.85 -43.14 10.07
C ALA A 13 -0.53 -43.90 10.27
N LEU A 14 -0.34 -45.04 9.61
CA LEU A 14 0.92 -45.79 9.67
C LEU A 14 2.11 -44.94 9.21
N ASN A 15 1.96 -44.15 8.15
CA ASN A 15 3.01 -43.23 7.70
C ASN A 15 3.37 -42.17 8.75
N PHE A 16 2.40 -41.63 9.50
CA PHE A 16 2.69 -40.73 10.62
C PHE A 16 3.41 -41.43 11.77
N ALA A 17 3.02 -42.66 12.09
CA ALA A 17 3.70 -43.47 13.10
C ALA A 17 5.17 -43.77 12.71
N TYR A 18 5.43 -44.11 11.44
CA TYR A 18 6.80 -44.33 10.93
C TYR A 18 7.67 -43.07 10.95
N GLN A 19 7.06 -41.88 10.88
CA GLN A 19 7.76 -40.59 10.98
C GLN A 19 7.81 -40.06 12.42
N GLU A 20 7.41 -40.85 13.42
CA GLU A 20 7.34 -40.48 14.84
C GLU A 20 6.43 -39.26 15.14
N LYS A 21 5.45 -38.99 14.28
CA LYS A 21 4.47 -37.91 14.43
C LYS A 21 3.21 -38.40 15.17
N TRP A 22 3.35 -38.68 16.45
CA TRP A 22 2.28 -39.30 17.26
C TRP A 22 1.02 -38.44 17.41
N GLU A 23 1.14 -37.11 17.46
CA GLU A 23 -0.02 -36.21 17.54
C GLU A 23 -0.89 -36.25 16.27
N ASP A 24 -0.26 -36.32 15.09
CA ASP A 24 -0.97 -36.39 13.81
C ASP A 24 -1.58 -37.77 13.60
N PHE A 25 -0.88 -38.82 14.06
CA PHE A 25 -1.41 -40.19 14.10
C PHE A 25 -2.70 -40.29 14.92
N GLU A 26 -2.69 -39.74 16.14
CA GLU A 26 -3.85 -39.78 17.02
C GLU A 26 -5.03 -39.01 16.39
N LYS A 27 -4.78 -37.82 15.84
CA LYS A 27 -5.79 -37.04 15.11
C LYS A 27 -6.37 -37.78 13.92
N GLU A 28 -5.53 -38.49 13.16
CA GLU A 28 -5.96 -39.25 11.99
C GLU A 28 -6.86 -40.42 12.37
N ILE A 29 -6.52 -41.19 13.44
CA ILE A 29 -7.33 -42.34 13.89
C ILE A 29 -8.63 -41.91 14.55
N LEU A 30 -8.62 -40.83 15.34
CA LEU A 30 -9.83 -40.32 16.00
C LEU A 30 -10.87 -39.82 14.98
N ASN A 31 -10.44 -39.45 13.77
CA ASN A 31 -11.31 -38.94 12.72
C ASN A 31 -12.06 -40.07 12.00
N VAL A 32 -13.15 -40.56 12.58
CA VAL A 32 -13.94 -41.63 11.96
C VAL A 32 -14.59 -41.13 10.65
N PRO A 33 -14.39 -41.81 9.50
CA PRO A 33 -14.96 -41.39 8.22
C PRO A 33 -16.49 -41.57 8.19
N HIS A 34 -17.18 -40.69 7.45
CA HIS A 34 -18.62 -40.77 7.17
C HIS A 34 -19.53 -40.81 8.41
N THR A 35 -19.13 -40.17 9.51
CA THR A 35 -19.92 -40.12 10.75
C THR A 35 -21.21 -39.32 10.59
N ASN A 36 -21.12 -38.14 9.97
CA ASN A 36 -22.21 -37.20 9.86
C ASN A 36 -22.69 -36.98 8.43
N TRP A 37 -22.21 -37.73 7.43
CA TRP A 37 -22.70 -37.65 6.06
C TRP A 37 -22.63 -39.00 5.34
N THR A 38 -23.52 -39.17 4.35
CA THR A 38 -23.62 -40.42 3.59
C THR A 38 -22.95 -40.27 2.22
N PRO A 39 -21.97 -41.11 1.86
CA PRO A 39 -21.28 -41.01 0.56
C PRO A 39 -22.19 -41.11 -0.67
N SER A 40 -23.29 -41.86 -0.59
CA SER A 40 -24.26 -41.98 -1.68
C SER A 40 -25.05 -40.70 -1.93
N GLU A 41 -25.23 -39.84 -0.91
CA GLU A 41 -25.94 -38.56 -1.02
C GLU A 41 -25.02 -37.46 -1.58
N HIS A 42 -23.70 -37.57 -1.34
CA HIS A 42 -22.71 -36.59 -1.76
C HIS A 42 -21.52 -37.25 -2.47
N VAL A 43 -21.80 -37.86 -3.62
CA VAL A 43 -20.77 -38.53 -4.45
C VAL A 43 -19.58 -37.61 -4.79
N PRO A 44 -19.75 -36.32 -5.12
CA PRO A 44 -18.60 -35.43 -5.37
C PRO A 44 -17.67 -35.28 -4.16
N TRP A 45 -18.19 -35.29 -2.94
CA TRP A 45 -17.35 -35.23 -1.73
C TRP A 45 -16.58 -36.52 -1.52
N LEU A 46 -17.21 -37.67 -1.81
CA LEU A 46 -16.54 -38.96 -1.79
C LEU A 46 -15.37 -39.02 -2.78
N ILE A 47 -15.57 -38.53 -4.01
CA ILE A 47 -14.50 -38.49 -5.02
C ILE A 47 -13.37 -37.58 -4.56
N LEU A 48 -13.69 -36.39 -4.02
CA LEU A 48 -12.69 -35.48 -3.47
C LEU A 48 -11.85 -36.14 -2.36
N GLU A 49 -12.51 -36.86 -1.45
CA GLU A 49 -11.90 -37.56 -0.33
C GLU A 49 -10.89 -38.63 -0.81
N LEU A 50 -11.31 -39.45 -1.78
CA LEU A 50 -10.51 -40.52 -2.38
C LEU A 50 -9.34 -39.98 -3.20
N GLU A 51 -9.59 -39.01 -4.08
CA GLU A 51 -8.59 -38.50 -5.02
C GLU A 51 -7.49 -37.72 -4.30
N MET A 52 -7.86 -36.97 -3.26
CA MET A 52 -6.91 -36.20 -2.47
C MET A 52 -6.25 -37.00 -1.36
N ASN A 53 -6.65 -38.26 -1.16
CA ASN A 53 -6.17 -39.11 -0.07
C ASN A 53 -6.30 -38.40 1.29
N ILE A 54 -7.52 -37.96 1.62
CA ILE A 54 -7.84 -37.31 2.90
C ILE A 54 -9.02 -38.01 3.57
N THR A 55 -9.29 -37.73 4.85
CA THR A 55 -10.58 -38.05 5.50
C THR A 55 -11.26 -36.74 5.89
N ILE A 56 -12.47 -36.50 5.38
CA ILE A 56 -13.24 -35.29 5.67
C ILE A 56 -13.74 -35.35 7.11
N ARG A 57 -13.37 -34.35 7.91
CA ARG A 57 -13.72 -34.27 9.34
C ARG A 57 -15.17 -33.91 9.55
N GLU A 58 -15.72 -34.35 10.68
CA GLU A 58 -17.10 -34.04 11.08
C GLU A 58 -17.39 -32.53 11.05
N ILE A 59 -16.49 -31.73 11.65
CA ILE A 59 -16.64 -30.27 11.70
C ILE A 59 -16.66 -29.63 10.30
N GLN A 60 -15.86 -30.13 9.35
CA GLN A 60 -15.79 -29.62 7.99
C GLN A 60 -17.11 -29.86 7.26
N VAL A 61 -17.71 -31.03 7.46
CA VAL A 61 -19.05 -31.39 6.94
C VAL A 61 -20.13 -30.52 7.56
N GLN A 62 -20.10 -30.34 8.89
CA GLN A 62 -21.06 -29.48 9.58
C GLN A 62 -21.02 -28.06 9.01
N VAL A 63 -19.84 -27.47 8.87
CA VAL A 63 -19.66 -26.13 8.31
C VAL A 63 -20.12 -26.06 6.86
N ALA A 64 -19.69 -26.99 6.01
CA ALA A 64 -20.09 -27.03 4.60
C ALA A 64 -21.63 -27.13 4.45
N ARG A 65 -22.27 -28.03 5.21
CA ARG A 65 -23.73 -28.16 5.21
C ARG A 65 -24.44 -26.91 5.68
N HIS A 66 -23.98 -26.26 6.76
CA HIS A 66 -24.58 -25.01 7.22
C HIS A 66 -24.51 -23.90 6.16
N MET A 67 -23.44 -23.85 5.37
CA MET A 67 -23.28 -22.88 4.29
C MET A 67 -24.12 -23.23 3.04
N ILE A 68 -24.42 -24.51 2.80
CA ILE A 68 -25.21 -24.99 1.66
C ILE A 68 -26.73 -25.02 1.97
N GLN A 69 -27.13 -25.40 3.18
CA GLN A 69 -28.51 -25.75 3.54
C GLN A 69 -29.52 -24.59 3.38
N PRO A 70 -29.21 -23.33 3.75
CA PRO A 70 -30.11 -22.20 3.49
C PRO A 70 -30.32 -21.92 2.01
N MET A 71 -29.48 -22.49 1.14
CA MET A 71 -29.46 -22.25 -0.30
C MET A 71 -30.24 -23.32 -1.09
N LEU A 72 -30.53 -24.49 -0.49
CA LEU A 72 -31.32 -25.57 -1.12
C LEU A 72 -32.84 -25.41 -0.90
N ASN A 73 -33.25 -24.59 0.07
CA ASN A 73 -34.65 -24.37 0.41
C ASN A 73 -35.20 -23.15 -0.35
N GLU A 74 -35.63 -23.35 -1.59
CA GLU A 74 -36.17 -22.30 -2.48
C GLU A 74 -37.43 -21.57 -1.95
N ASN A 75 -38.08 -22.11 -0.90
CA ASN A 75 -39.38 -21.63 -0.42
C ASN A 75 -39.33 -20.51 0.63
N ASN A 76 -38.15 -20.11 1.12
CA ASN A 76 -38.02 -18.97 2.04
C ASN A 76 -37.28 -17.83 1.36
N SER A 77 -38.05 -16.80 0.99
CA SER A 77 -37.68 -15.57 0.28
C SER A 77 -36.77 -14.61 1.07
N SER A 78 -35.87 -15.12 1.91
CA SER A 78 -34.74 -14.36 2.44
C SER A 78 -33.45 -15.09 2.08
N VAL A 79 -32.79 -14.65 0.99
CA VAL A 79 -31.40 -15.03 0.73
C VAL A 79 -30.58 -14.53 1.91
N ARG A 80 -30.08 -15.45 2.75
CA ARG A 80 -29.26 -15.10 3.91
C ARG A 80 -27.79 -15.29 3.54
N ASN A 81 -27.00 -14.24 3.73
CA ASN A 81 -25.54 -14.35 3.72
C ASN A 81 -25.11 -15.11 4.99
N ILE A 82 -24.16 -16.01 4.86
CA ILE A 82 -23.71 -16.89 5.95
C ILE A 82 -22.23 -16.63 6.18
N VAL A 83 -21.86 -16.49 7.45
CA VAL A 83 -20.47 -16.34 7.88
C VAL A 83 -20.17 -17.44 8.88
N MET A 84 -19.05 -18.14 8.68
CA MET A 84 -18.59 -19.22 9.54
C MET A 84 -17.16 -18.91 10.00
N GLN A 85 -16.87 -19.14 11.27
CA GLN A 85 -15.52 -19.01 11.82
C GLN A 85 -14.96 -20.39 12.14
N MET A 86 -13.72 -20.64 11.74
CA MET A 86 -12.96 -21.82 12.13
C MET A 86 -11.56 -21.44 12.62
N ASN A 87 -10.98 -22.32 13.43
CA ASN A 87 -9.58 -22.19 13.84
C ASN A 87 -8.64 -22.37 12.64
N MET A 88 -7.49 -21.70 12.72
CA MET A 88 -6.44 -21.83 11.70
C MET A 88 -5.94 -23.28 11.66
N GLY A 89 -5.80 -23.82 10.45
CA GLY A 89 -5.37 -25.22 10.25
C GLY A 89 -6.49 -26.25 10.17
N GLU A 90 -7.76 -25.89 10.40
CA GLU A 90 -8.91 -26.82 10.31
C GLU A 90 -9.34 -27.14 8.86
N GLY A 91 -8.62 -26.63 7.86
CA GLY A 91 -8.86 -26.94 6.46
C GLY A 91 -9.97 -26.12 5.79
N LYS A 92 -10.14 -24.85 6.18
CA LYS A 92 -11.03 -23.87 5.51
C LYS A 92 -10.85 -23.89 3.99
N THR A 93 -9.66 -23.48 3.54
CA THR A 93 -9.31 -23.38 2.12
C THR A 93 -9.04 -24.73 1.48
N SER A 94 -8.50 -25.69 2.24
CA SER A 94 -8.02 -26.96 1.69
C SER A 94 -9.12 -28.01 1.51
N VAL A 95 -10.19 -27.99 2.31
CA VAL A 95 -11.25 -29.02 2.28
C VAL A 95 -12.62 -28.39 2.06
N ILE A 96 -13.01 -27.43 2.90
CA ILE A 96 -14.37 -26.85 2.84
C ILE A 96 -14.59 -26.07 1.56
N LEU A 97 -13.64 -25.24 1.14
CA LEU A 97 -13.78 -24.43 -0.07
C LEU A 97 -14.01 -25.29 -1.34
N PRO A 98 -13.24 -26.36 -1.62
CA PRO A 98 -13.56 -27.34 -2.65
C PRO A 98 -14.94 -27.99 -2.49
N MET A 99 -15.33 -28.40 -1.27
CA MET A 99 -16.65 -29.00 -1.01
C MET A 99 -17.79 -28.05 -1.38
N LEU A 100 -17.68 -26.78 -0.98
CA LEU A 100 -18.65 -25.74 -1.31
C LEU A 100 -18.72 -25.52 -2.82
N ALA A 101 -17.58 -25.42 -3.49
CA ALA A 101 -17.54 -25.25 -4.94
C ALA A 101 -18.26 -26.39 -5.66
N LEU A 102 -18.01 -27.65 -5.27
CA LEU A 102 -18.67 -28.82 -5.84
C LEU A 102 -20.19 -28.83 -5.62
N SER A 103 -20.63 -28.51 -4.39
CA SER A 103 -22.04 -28.55 -4.06
C SER A 103 -22.84 -27.40 -4.70
N LEU A 104 -22.26 -26.20 -4.75
CA LEU A 104 -22.92 -25.01 -5.30
C LEU A 104 -22.94 -25.00 -6.83
N CYS A 105 -22.01 -25.68 -7.51
CA CYS A 105 -22.01 -25.83 -8.98
C CYS A 105 -23.06 -26.84 -9.51
N SER A 106 -23.89 -27.43 -8.65
CA SER A 106 -24.80 -28.51 -9.05
C SER A 106 -26.01 -28.04 -9.88
N SER A 107 -26.34 -26.75 -9.85
CA SER A 107 -27.41 -26.16 -10.66
C SER A 107 -26.83 -25.61 -11.97
N SER A 108 -27.41 -26.00 -13.11
CA SER A 108 -26.99 -25.59 -14.47
C SER A 108 -27.10 -24.08 -14.77
N SER A 109 -27.43 -23.27 -13.77
CA SER A 109 -27.67 -21.83 -13.87
C SER A 109 -26.80 -20.99 -12.94
N SER A 110 -25.99 -21.57 -12.06
CA SER A 110 -25.22 -20.80 -11.06
C SER A 110 -23.72 -21.04 -11.14
N LEU A 111 -22.96 -19.95 -11.31
CA LEU A 111 -21.50 -19.94 -11.31
C LEU A 111 -20.97 -19.71 -9.90
N VAL A 112 -19.95 -20.45 -9.47
CA VAL A 112 -19.29 -20.21 -8.17
C VAL A 112 -18.08 -19.33 -8.36
N ARG A 113 -18.05 -18.19 -7.67
CA ARG A 113 -16.90 -17.27 -7.67
C ARG A 113 -16.24 -17.30 -6.30
N ILE A 114 -15.03 -17.85 -6.28
CA ILE A 114 -14.18 -17.92 -5.11
C ILE A 114 -13.32 -16.65 -5.06
N ILE A 115 -13.45 -15.88 -3.97
CA ILE A 115 -12.72 -14.63 -3.76
C ILE A 115 -11.66 -14.88 -2.70
N VAL A 116 -10.40 -14.68 -3.08
CA VAL A 116 -9.22 -14.90 -2.21
C VAL A 116 -8.36 -13.64 -2.13
N LEU A 117 -7.53 -13.56 -1.09
CA LEU A 117 -6.48 -12.54 -1.01
C LEU A 117 -5.52 -12.68 -2.20
N LYS A 118 -5.16 -11.56 -2.82
CA LYS A 118 -4.29 -11.53 -4.00
C LYS A 118 -2.93 -12.21 -3.80
N ALA A 119 -2.38 -12.13 -2.59
CA ALA A 119 -1.14 -12.82 -2.21
C ALA A 119 -1.28 -14.36 -2.19
N LEU A 120 -2.47 -14.88 -1.87
CA LEU A 120 -2.77 -16.32 -1.82
C LEU A 120 -3.27 -16.87 -3.15
N PHE A 121 -3.55 -16.00 -4.14
CA PHE A 121 -4.14 -16.36 -5.41
C PHE A 121 -3.38 -17.49 -6.15
N PRO A 122 -2.04 -17.43 -6.34
CA PRO A 122 -1.34 -18.48 -7.09
C PRO A 122 -1.41 -19.86 -6.39
N MET A 123 -1.28 -19.87 -5.07
CA MET A 123 -1.35 -21.09 -4.25
C MET A 123 -2.76 -21.69 -4.29
N ASN A 124 -3.79 -20.86 -4.07
CA ASN A 124 -5.18 -21.30 -4.10
C ASN A 124 -5.59 -21.78 -5.50
N TYR A 125 -5.12 -21.12 -6.56
CA TYR A 125 -5.36 -21.56 -7.94
C TYR A 125 -4.81 -22.96 -8.21
N GLN A 126 -3.54 -23.21 -7.86
CA GLN A 126 -2.90 -24.51 -8.04
C GLN A 126 -3.61 -25.60 -7.22
N SER A 127 -3.91 -25.31 -5.95
CA SER A 127 -4.60 -26.23 -5.03
C SER A 127 -6.00 -26.60 -5.54
N LEU A 128 -6.82 -25.62 -5.91
CA LEU A 128 -8.18 -25.85 -6.40
C LEU A 128 -8.16 -26.58 -7.76
N ARG A 129 -7.28 -26.20 -8.67
CA ARG A 129 -7.13 -26.87 -9.97
C ARG A 129 -6.74 -28.33 -9.81
N TYR A 130 -5.81 -28.64 -8.90
CA TYR A 130 -5.40 -30.01 -8.61
C TYR A 130 -6.55 -30.84 -8.00
N LYS A 131 -7.31 -30.24 -7.06
CA LYS A 131 -8.42 -30.91 -6.37
C LYS A 131 -9.65 -31.15 -7.21
N LEU A 132 -9.98 -30.21 -8.08
CA LEU A 132 -11.27 -30.17 -8.76
C LEU A 132 -11.16 -30.59 -10.23
N GLY A 133 -9.97 -30.45 -10.84
CA GLY A 133 -9.76 -30.72 -12.26
C GLY A 133 -9.47 -32.19 -12.61
N GLY A 134 -9.38 -33.07 -11.62
CA GLY A 134 -9.14 -34.51 -11.82
C GLY A 134 -10.43 -35.28 -12.11
N LEU A 135 -10.75 -36.30 -11.32
CA LEU A 135 -11.95 -37.14 -11.52
C LEU A 135 -13.26 -36.35 -11.44
N LEU A 136 -13.26 -35.25 -10.69
CA LEU A 136 -14.39 -34.34 -10.58
C LEU A 136 -14.63 -33.51 -11.85
N ASN A 137 -13.62 -33.42 -12.73
CA ASN A 137 -13.64 -32.73 -14.02
C ASN A 137 -14.26 -31.32 -13.98
N ARG A 138 -13.93 -30.55 -12.94
CA ARG A 138 -14.38 -29.15 -12.79
C ARG A 138 -13.29 -28.18 -13.20
N HIS A 139 -13.63 -27.27 -14.10
CA HIS A 139 -12.72 -26.24 -14.57
C HIS A 139 -12.67 -25.06 -13.61
N VAL A 140 -11.49 -24.82 -13.03
CA VAL A 140 -11.21 -23.61 -12.23
C VAL A 140 -10.57 -22.57 -13.15
N ILE A 141 -11.29 -21.47 -13.38
CA ILE A 141 -10.88 -20.40 -14.29
C ILE A 141 -10.37 -19.22 -13.48
N PRO A 142 -9.10 -18.80 -13.66
CA PRO A 142 -8.58 -17.63 -12.97
C PRO A 142 -9.10 -16.37 -13.69
N PHE A 143 -9.72 -15.47 -12.94
CA PHE A 143 -10.07 -14.13 -13.41
C PHE A 143 -9.12 -13.12 -12.81
N ALA A 144 -8.44 -12.38 -13.69
CA ALA A 144 -7.56 -11.27 -13.33
C ALA A 144 -7.83 -10.10 -14.26
N CYS A 145 -8.20 -8.94 -13.72
CA CYS A 145 -8.56 -7.78 -14.52
C CYS A 145 -7.32 -7.01 -14.94
N ARG A 146 -7.11 -6.87 -16.25
CA ARG A 146 -6.03 -6.06 -16.82
C ARG A 146 -6.60 -4.88 -17.59
N ARG A 147 -5.87 -3.77 -17.63
CA ARG A 147 -6.33 -2.51 -18.26
C ARG A 147 -6.49 -2.62 -19.79
N ASP A 148 -5.76 -3.54 -20.41
CA ASP A 148 -5.78 -3.85 -21.84
C ASP A 148 -6.77 -4.96 -22.20
N MET A 149 -7.55 -5.45 -21.23
CA MET A 149 -8.54 -6.50 -21.45
C MET A 149 -9.63 -6.00 -22.41
N ASN A 150 -9.81 -6.73 -23.52
CA ASN A 150 -10.82 -6.46 -24.53
C ASN A 150 -11.81 -7.63 -24.59
N PHE A 151 -13.07 -7.37 -24.24
CA PHE A 151 -14.17 -8.34 -24.32
C PHE A 151 -14.75 -8.36 -25.75
N SER A 152 -13.96 -8.80 -26.73
CA SER A 152 -14.45 -8.97 -28.09
C SER A 152 -15.41 -10.16 -28.20
N HIS A 153 -15.12 -11.27 -27.52
CA HIS A 153 -15.90 -12.51 -27.53
C HIS A 153 -16.55 -12.77 -26.16
N VAL A 154 -17.85 -12.53 -26.06
CA VAL A 154 -18.65 -12.69 -24.83
C VAL A 154 -19.28 -14.08 -24.70
N GLN A 155 -19.14 -14.93 -25.72
CA GLN A 155 -19.96 -16.12 -25.90
C GLN A 155 -19.53 -17.32 -25.04
N ASP A 156 -18.30 -17.34 -24.50
CA ASP A 156 -17.76 -18.52 -23.80
C ASP A 156 -17.95 -18.51 -22.27
N TYR A 157 -18.55 -17.44 -21.70
CA TYR A 157 -18.71 -17.29 -20.25
C TYR A 157 -19.81 -18.16 -19.63
N THR A 158 -20.64 -18.79 -20.47
CA THR A 158 -21.73 -19.67 -20.05
C THR A 158 -21.28 -21.10 -19.72
N ILE A 159 -20.01 -21.43 -19.96
CA ILE A 159 -19.40 -22.75 -19.72
C ILE A 159 -18.60 -22.78 -18.40
N TRP A 160 -18.67 -21.70 -17.62
CA TRP A 160 -17.82 -21.51 -16.45
C TRP A 160 -18.47 -22.09 -15.19
N ASP A 161 -17.88 -23.16 -14.67
CA ASP A 161 -18.31 -23.75 -13.40
C ASP A 161 -17.79 -22.94 -12.21
N ILE A 162 -16.46 -22.73 -12.16
CA ILE A 162 -15.78 -22.13 -11.01
C ILE A 162 -14.82 -21.03 -11.48
N VAL A 163 -15.00 -19.83 -10.94
CA VAL A 163 -14.11 -18.69 -11.15
C VAL A 163 -13.34 -18.40 -9.87
N LEU A 164 -12.02 -18.27 -9.96
CA LEU A 164 -11.18 -17.79 -8.88
C LEU A 164 -10.75 -16.35 -9.18
N THR A 165 -10.98 -15.42 -8.25
CA THR A 165 -10.66 -13.99 -8.41
C THR A 165 -10.13 -13.39 -7.11
N SER A 166 -9.55 -12.19 -7.20
CA SER A 166 -9.36 -11.30 -6.04
C SER A 166 -10.43 -10.20 -6.00
N SER A 167 -10.63 -9.58 -4.84
CA SER A 167 -11.49 -8.40 -4.69
C SER A 167 -10.99 -7.22 -5.53
N GLU A 168 -9.66 -7.04 -5.62
CA GLU A 168 -9.04 -6.00 -6.46
C GLU A 168 -9.40 -6.16 -7.94
N ASP A 169 -9.46 -7.40 -8.45
CA ASP A 169 -9.78 -7.66 -9.85
C ASP A 169 -11.26 -7.41 -10.16
N ILE A 170 -12.17 -7.71 -9.22
CA ILE A 170 -13.60 -7.38 -9.35
C ILE A 170 -13.78 -5.86 -9.40
N LEU A 171 -13.20 -5.13 -8.45
CA LEU A 171 -13.28 -3.68 -8.41
C LEU A 171 -12.60 -3.05 -9.63
N SER A 172 -11.48 -3.60 -10.08
CA SER A 172 -10.80 -3.14 -11.30
C SER A 172 -11.67 -3.35 -12.54
N PHE A 173 -12.42 -4.45 -12.61
CA PHE A 173 -13.35 -4.72 -13.70
C PHE A 173 -14.49 -3.69 -13.71
N ASP A 174 -15.01 -3.34 -12.53
CA ASP A 174 -16.03 -2.29 -12.40
C ASP A 174 -15.54 -0.92 -12.86
N LEU A 175 -14.34 -0.54 -12.43
CA LEU A 175 -13.73 0.73 -12.80
C LEU A 175 -13.32 0.76 -14.28
N LEU A 176 -12.88 -0.36 -14.85
CA LEU A 176 -12.54 -0.47 -16.27
C LEU A 176 -13.78 -0.31 -17.16
N THR A 177 -14.93 -0.87 -16.77
CA THR A 177 -16.21 -0.66 -17.48
C THR A 177 -16.54 0.83 -17.58
N ILE A 178 -16.38 1.57 -16.48
CA ILE A 178 -16.59 3.03 -16.44
C ILE A 178 -15.56 3.75 -17.33
N ASP A 179 -14.28 3.39 -17.25
CA ASP A 179 -13.21 3.98 -18.07
C ASP A 179 -13.45 3.77 -19.57
N LYS A 180 -13.88 2.57 -19.99
CA LYS A 180 -14.23 2.26 -21.39
C LYS A 180 -15.39 3.13 -21.89
N CYS A 181 -16.44 3.31 -21.09
CA CYS A 181 -17.53 4.23 -21.41
C CYS A 181 -17.03 5.68 -21.53
N ARG A 182 -16.12 6.13 -20.66
CA ARG A 182 -15.52 7.48 -20.73
C ARG A 182 -14.66 7.69 -21.98
N ARG A 183 -14.05 6.63 -22.51
CA ARG A 183 -13.27 6.65 -23.77
C ARG A 183 -14.13 6.55 -25.02
N ASN A 184 -15.46 6.59 -24.90
CA ASN A 184 -16.43 6.36 -25.97
C ASN A 184 -16.35 4.95 -26.60
N GLU A 185 -15.77 3.97 -25.90
CA GLU A 185 -15.76 2.56 -26.32
C GLU A 185 -17.04 1.84 -25.87
N PHE A 186 -18.21 2.37 -26.28
CA PHE A 186 -19.51 1.95 -25.76
C PHE A 186 -19.87 0.49 -26.04
N ASP A 187 -19.40 -0.08 -27.15
CA ASP A 187 -19.69 -1.49 -27.48
C ASP A 187 -19.03 -2.44 -26.47
N ILE A 188 -17.79 -2.17 -26.08
CA ILE A 188 -17.06 -2.94 -25.06
C ILE A 188 -17.67 -2.67 -23.69
N GLY A 189 -17.93 -1.39 -23.35
CA GLY A 189 -18.54 -1.01 -22.08
C GLY A 189 -19.91 -1.68 -21.86
N ARG A 190 -20.76 -1.73 -22.90
CA ARG A 190 -22.07 -2.41 -22.85
C ARG A 190 -21.92 -3.90 -22.59
N LYS A 191 -20.98 -4.57 -23.28
CA LYS A 191 -20.68 -6.00 -23.06
C LYS A 191 -20.22 -6.27 -21.62
N MET A 192 -19.31 -5.46 -21.10
CA MET A 192 -18.85 -5.59 -19.71
C MET A 192 -19.99 -5.37 -18.71
N LEU A 193 -20.85 -4.37 -18.94
CA LEU A 193 -22.02 -4.11 -18.10
C LEU A 193 -23.02 -5.28 -18.12
N LEU A 194 -23.24 -5.91 -19.27
CA LEU A 194 -24.07 -7.11 -19.38
C LEU A 194 -23.51 -8.25 -18.53
N ILE A 195 -22.20 -8.46 -18.57
CA ILE A 195 -21.52 -9.45 -17.72
C ILE A 195 -21.69 -9.10 -16.24
N GLN A 196 -21.49 -7.84 -15.84
CA GLN A 196 -21.68 -7.41 -14.44
C GLN A 196 -23.10 -7.66 -13.94
N ASN A 197 -24.11 -7.36 -14.75
CA ASN A 197 -25.51 -7.60 -14.42
C ASN A 197 -25.80 -9.10 -14.34
N TRP A 198 -25.25 -9.90 -15.26
CA TRP A 198 -25.36 -11.34 -15.22
C TRP A 198 -24.71 -11.90 -13.94
N MET A 199 -23.53 -11.41 -13.55
CA MET A 199 -22.86 -11.84 -12.32
C MET A 199 -23.73 -11.61 -11.09
N LYS A 200 -24.42 -10.47 -10.98
CA LYS A 200 -25.30 -10.17 -9.83
C LYS A 200 -26.46 -11.16 -9.66
N THR A 201 -26.91 -11.79 -10.75
CA THR A 201 -28.05 -12.70 -10.73
C THR A 201 -27.61 -14.17 -10.62
N TYR A 202 -26.53 -14.55 -11.29
CA TYR A 202 -26.16 -15.96 -11.50
C TYR A 202 -24.89 -16.39 -10.77
N VAL A 203 -24.16 -15.47 -10.13
CA VAL A 203 -22.93 -15.82 -9.40
C VAL A 203 -23.20 -16.01 -7.91
N ARG A 204 -22.55 -17.03 -7.34
CA ARG A 204 -22.48 -17.29 -5.90
C ARG A 204 -21.06 -17.01 -5.42
N ASP A 205 -20.94 -16.04 -4.52
CA ASP A 205 -19.65 -15.62 -3.97
C ASP A 205 -19.29 -16.43 -2.72
N VAL A 206 -18.07 -16.96 -2.69
CA VAL A 206 -17.46 -17.58 -1.51
C VAL A 206 -16.18 -16.82 -1.19
N LEU A 207 -16.14 -16.19 -0.01
CA LEU A 207 -14.99 -15.40 0.45
C LEU A 207 -14.10 -16.25 1.37
N ASP A 208 -12.82 -16.34 1.05
CA ASP A 208 -11.79 -16.93 1.93
C ASP A 208 -11.02 -15.81 2.66
N GLU A 209 -10.90 -15.89 3.97
CA GLU A 209 -10.37 -14.80 4.83
C GLU A 209 -11.17 -13.49 4.67
N SER A 210 -12.49 -13.59 4.93
CA SER A 210 -13.46 -12.50 4.75
C SER A 210 -13.19 -11.26 5.62
N ASP A 211 -12.58 -11.43 6.78
CA ASP A 211 -12.17 -10.35 7.68
C ASP A 211 -11.13 -9.43 7.03
N GLU A 212 -10.14 -10.01 6.35
CA GLU A 212 -9.17 -9.26 5.58
C GLU A 212 -9.77 -8.71 4.28
N ILE A 213 -10.54 -9.50 3.54
CA ILE A 213 -11.14 -9.04 2.27
C ILE A 213 -12.07 -7.82 2.48
N LEU A 214 -12.86 -7.83 3.57
CA LEU A 214 -13.83 -6.77 3.88
C LEU A 214 -13.26 -5.67 4.77
N HIS A 215 -11.94 -5.65 5.01
CA HIS A 215 -11.34 -4.63 5.88
C HIS A 215 -11.45 -3.23 5.24
N VAL A 216 -11.97 -2.27 6.00
CA VAL A 216 -12.14 -0.84 5.62
C VAL A 216 -10.87 -0.09 5.17
N LYS A 217 -9.69 -0.70 5.28
CA LYS A 217 -8.42 -0.11 4.84
C LYS A 217 -8.16 -0.35 3.35
N TYR A 218 -8.84 -1.32 2.74
CA TYR A 218 -8.68 -1.59 1.33
C TYR A 218 -9.51 -0.59 0.52
N GLN A 219 -8.81 0.13 -0.34
CA GLN A 219 -9.41 1.05 -1.30
C GLN A 219 -8.63 0.90 -2.60
N LEU A 220 -9.32 0.57 -3.69
CA LEU A 220 -8.72 0.49 -5.00
C LEU A 220 -8.73 1.87 -5.65
N ILE A 221 -7.54 2.34 -6.04
CA ILE A 221 -7.37 3.60 -6.78
C ILE A 221 -7.04 3.27 -8.23
N TYR A 222 -7.97 3.53 -9.14
CA TYR A 222 -7.79 3.36 -10.58
C TYR A 222 -7.40 4.71 -11.21
N SER A 223 -6.14 4.81 -11.63
CA SER A 223 -5.58 6.01 -12.24
C SER A 223 -5.98 6.15 -13.72
N ILE A 224 -6.44 7.35 -14.10
CA ILE A 224 -6.84 7.70 -15.47
C ILE A 224 -5.92 8.78 -16.05
N GLY A 225 -5.54 8.60 -17.31
CA GLY A 225 -4.73 9.55 -18.06
C GLY A 225 -3.22 9.28 -17.96
N ARG A 226 -2.43 10.19 -18.54
CA ARG A 226 -0.96 10.14 -18.45
C ARG A 226 -0.50 10.75 -17.13
N GLN A 227 0.58 10.24 -16.58
CA GLN A 227 1.24 10.87 -15.44
C GLN A 227 1.69 12.28 -15.82
N GLN A 228 1.41 13.24 -14.96
CA GLN A 228 1.77 14.64 -15.07
C GLN A 228 2.56 15.06 -13.83
N GLN A 229 3.31 16.15 -13.94
CA GLN A 229 3.94 16.74 -12.76
C GLN A 229 2.89 17.14 -11.73
N VAL A 230 3.25 17.04 -10.44
CA VAL A 230 2.38 17.57 -9.39
C VAL A 230 2.26 19.08 -9.58
N ASP A 231 1.05 19.59 -9.36
CA ASP A 231 0.76 21.02 -9.50
C ASP A 231 1.69 21.86 -8.61
N GLY A 232 2.22 22.97 -9.14
CA GLY A 232 3.22 23.80 -8.45
C GLY A 232 4.65 23.28 -8.52
N GLY A 233 4.86 22.07 -9.06
CA GLY A 233 6.16 21.52 -9.43
C GLY A 233 7.22 21.69 -8.33
N ALA A 234 8.36 22.29 -8.69
CA ALA A 234 9.49 22.45 -7.80
C ALA A 234 9.21 23.26 -6.53
N GLU A 235 8.34 24.26 -6.64
CA GLU A 235 8.02 25.13 -5.50
C GLU A 235 7.25 24.37 -4.42
N ARG A 236 6.50 23.33 -4.79
CA ARG A 236 5.77 22.51 -3.82
C ARG A 236 6.68 21.74 -2.88
N TRP A 237 7.65 20.98 -3.41
CA TRP A 237 8.56 20.22 -2.53
C TRP A 237 9.59 21.12 -1.84
N LYS A 238 10.02 22.22 -2.46
CA LYS A 238 10.84 23.24 -1.78
C LYS A 238 10.12 23.88 -0.59
N THR A 239 8.81 24.12 -0.71
CA THR A 239 8.01 24.63 0.42
C THR A 239 7.97 23.64 1.57
N ILE A 240 7.83 22.35 1.26
CA ILE A 240 7.89 21.28 2.27
C ILE A 240 9.28 21.23 2.94
N GLN A 241 10.36 21.34 2.16
CA GLN A 241 11.73 21.39 2.69
C GLN A 241 11.93 22.59 3.63
N TYR A 242 11.45 23.76 3.23
CA TYR A 242 11.48 24.96 4.06
C TYR A 242 10.69 24.79 5.37
N VAL A 243 9.48 24.23 5.29
CA VAL A 243 8.66 23.94 6.48
C VAL A 243 9.36 22.96 7.41
N LEU A 244 10.00 21.92 6.89
CA LEU A 244 10.78 20.97 7.70
C LEU A 244 11.99 21.65 8.35
N ASN A 245 12.64 22.61 7.69
CA ASN A 245 13.70 23.40 8.32
C ASN A 245 13.17 24.20 9.53
N LEU A 246 11.98 24.81 9.42
CA LEU A 246 11.31 25.46 10.56
C LEU A 246 10.92 24.44 11.65
N VAL A 247 10.48 23.24 11.27
CA VAL A 247 10.22 22.15 12.24
C VAL A 247 11.49 21.82 13.03
N LYS A 248 12.64 21.70 12.37
CA LYS A 248 13.92 21.46 13.04
C LYS A 248 14.27 22.55 14.05
N GLN A 249 14.05 23.82 13.70
CA GLN A 249 14.32 24.95 14.60
C GLN A 249 13.42 24.92 15.85
N HIS A 250 12.16 24.54 15.71
CA HIS A 250 11.20 24.52 16.81
C HIS A 250 11.14 23.20 17.59
N ALA A 251 11.65 22.10 17.03
CA ALA A 251 11.50 20.74 17.56
C ALA A 251 11.95 20.61 19.02
N ALA A 252 13.13 21.14 19.36
CA ALA A 252 13.68 21.07 20.71
C ALA A 252 12.78 21.80 21.74
N ASN A 253 12.34 23.02 21.41
CA ASN A 253 11.49 23.84 22.28
C ASN A 253 10.10 23.20 22.48
N ILE A 254 9.51 22.67 21.40
CA ILE A 254 8.23 21.96 21.47
C ILE A 254 8.36 20.68 22.30
N ALA A 255 9.46 19.93 22.14
CA ALA A 255 9.71 18.74 22.93
C ALA A 255 9.80 19.07 24.44
N GLN A 256 10.54 20.12 24.82
CA GLN A 256 10.66 20.57 26.21
C GLN A 256 9.32 20.99 26.82
N GLN A 257 8.47 21.67 26.05
CA GLN A 257 7.15 22.12 26.50
C GLN A 257 6.14 20.96 26.61
N TYR A 258 6.29 19.92 25.77
CA TYR A 258 5.34 18.82 25.62
C TYR A 258 6.01 17.44 25.76
N ASN A 259 6.76 17.22 26.84
CA ASN A 259 7.61 16.03 27.06
C ASN A 259 6.92 14.67 26.87
N HIS A 260 5.61 14.55 27.14
CA HIS A 260 4.85 13.30 27.02
C HIS A 260 4.11 13.15 25.69
N ASP A 261 3.96 14.23 24.92
CA ASP A 261 3.17 14.26 23.69
C ASP A 261 4.05 14.26 22.43
N VAL A 262 5.37 14.26 22.60
CA VAL A 262 6.37 14.40 21.55
C VAL A 262 7.49 13.40 21.79
N PHE A 263 7.92 12.72 20.74
CA PHE A 263 9.18 11.98 20.73
C PHE A 263 10.24 12.87 20.07
N TYR A 264 11.33 13.14 20.79
CA TYR A 264 12.43 13.94 20.28
C TYR A 264 13.76 13.29 20.65
N LYS A 265 14.65 13.19 19.66
CA LYS A 265 16.05 12.83 19.83
C LYS A 265 16.88 13.81 19.02
N ALA A 266 17.79 14.49 19.71
CA ALA A 266 18.71 15.44 19.08
C ALA A 266 19.53 14.74 18.00
N ALA A 267 19.80 15.47 16.91
CA ALA A 267 20.71 15.00 15.88
C ALA A 267 22.16 15.11 16.36
N GLU A 268 23.05 14.27 15.82
CA GLU A 268 24.48 14.31 16.16
C GLU A 268 25.18 15.57 15.63
N ARG A 269 24.70 16.10 14.51
CA ARG A 269 25.22 17.32 13.87
C ARG A 269 24.14 18.37 13.69
N GLN A 270 24.54 19.64 13.70
CA GLN A 270 23.64 20.76 13.43
C GLN A 270 23.06 20.72 12.02
N SER A 271 23.75 20.14 11.02
CA SER A 271 23.28 20.03 9.64
C SER A 271 22.18 18.97 9.44
N SER A 272 22.07 18.01 10.37
CA SER A 272 21.14 16.89 10.32
C SER A 272 19.74 17.24 10.85
N PHE A 273 18.72 16.50 10.42
CA PHE A 273 17.37 16.62 10.97
C PHE A 273 17.21 15.75 12.23
N PRO A 274 16.69 16.27 13.35
CA PRO A 274 16.48 15.47 14.57
C PRO A 274 15.36 14.45 14.39
N GLU A 275 15.41 13.31 15.10
CA GLU A 275 14.26 12.40 15.11
C GLU A 275 13.14 13.04 15.93
N PHE A 276 12.14 13.57 15.24
CA PHE A 276 11.02 14.29 15.83
C PHE A 276 9.70 13.67 15.39
N ARG A 277 8.83 13.34 16.35
CA ARG A 277 7.49 12.84 16.10
C ARG A 277 6.45 13.40 17.07
N LEU A 278 5.26 13.64 16.55
CA LEU A 278 4.10 14.10 17.33
C LEU A 278 3.24 12.89 17.72
N LEU A 279 3.00 12.70 19.02
CA LEU A 279 2.14 11.63 19.52
C LEU A 279 0.69 12.11 19.62
N ASN A 280 0.50 13.37 20.04
CA ASN A 280 -0.80 14.02 20.21
C ASN A 280 -0.93 15.29 19.38
N HIS A 281 -2.17 15.75 19.19
CA HIS A 281 -2.50 16.91 18.35
C HIS A 281 -2.19 18.27 18.99
N ARG A 282 -2.17 18.37 20.32
CA ARG A 282 -1.90 19.63 21.03
C ARG A 282 -0.56 20.31 20.65
N PRO A 283 0.60 19.65 20.67
CA PRO A 283 1.86 20.26 20.26
C PRO A 283 1.88 20.65 18.76
N PHE A 284 1.06 20.00 17.92
CA PHE A 284 0.96 20.33 16.50
C PHE A 284 0.38 21.74 16.29
N LEU A 285 -0.67 22.11 17.03
CA LEU A 285 -1.29 23.43 16.90
C LEU A 285 -0.31 24.56 17.22
N GLU A 286 0.50 24.39 18.26
CA GLU A 286 1.54 25.36 18.63
C GLU A 286 2.66 25.41 17.59
N LEU A 287 3.11 24.26 17.10
CA LEU A 287 4.09 24.17 16.02
C LEU A 287 3.60 24.88 14.75
N CYS A 288 2.33 24.69 14.35
CA CYS A 288 1.74 25.35 13.20
C CYS A 288 1.75 26.88 13.33
N ARG A 289 1.42 27.42 14.51
CA ARG A 289 1.46 28.87 14.75
C ARG A 289 2.86 29.44 14.61
N ARG A 290 3.87 28.77 15.19
CA ARG A 290 5.28 29.19 15.09
C ARG A 290 5.77 29.16 13.65
N ILE A 291 5.51 28.07 12.93
CA ILE A 291 5.87 27.92 11.52
C ILE A 291 5.21 29.02 10.67
N ALA A 292 3.91 29.26 10.87
CA ALA A 292 3.19 30.27 10.09
C ALA A 292 3.74 31.70 10.35
N ASN A 293 4.03 32.04 11.61
CA ASN A 293 4.60 33.33 11.99
C ASN A 293 6.02 33.54 11.42
N ASP A 294 6.88 32.54 11.49
CA ASP A 294 8.24 32.65 10.95
C ASP A 294 8.20 32.74 9.43
N TRP A 295 7.39 31.91 8.78
CA TRP A 295 7.25 31.92 7.33
C TRP A 295 6.71 33.26 6.81
N ILE A 296 5.71 33.86 7.47
CA ILE A 296 5.18 35.16 7.04
C ILE A 296 6.15 36.31 7.33
N SER A 297 6.91 36.26 8.44
CA SER A 297 7.87 37.30 8.81
C SER A 297 9.00 37.47 7.78
N GLN A 298 9.32 36.40 7.05
CA GLN A 298 10.31 36.42 5.97
C GLN A 298 9.73 36.95 4.64
N LYS A 299 8.43 37.20 4.56
CA LYS A 299 7.77 37.75 3.36
C LYS A 299 7.64 39.27 3.47
N SER A 300 8.10 39.98 2.45
CA SER A 300 7.90 41.43 2.31
C SER A 300 6.44 41.76 1.98
N CYS A 301 5.55 41.76 2.98
CA CYS A 301 4.13 42.06 2.83
C CYS A 301 3.64 43.01 3.94
N ARG A 302 2.54 43.74 3.70
CA ARG A 302 1.99 44.70 4.67
C ARG A 302 1.38 43.97 5.86
N GLN A 303 1.35 44.59 7.02
CA GLN A 303 0.85 43.97 8.26
C GLN A 303 -0.62 43.50 8.18
N LEU A 304 -1.48 44.22 7.45
CA LEU A 304 -2.86 43.81 7.20
C LEU A 304 -2.93 42.53 6.34
N ASP A 305 -2.09 42.46 5.31
CA ASP A 305 -1.97 41.30 4.43
C ASP A 305 -1.46 40.08 5.22
N GLN A 306 -0.53 40.29 6.16
CA GLN A 306 -0.01 39.21 7.02
C GLN A 306 -1.12 38.56 7.84
N GLN A 307 -2.01 39.34 8.45
CA GLN A 307 -3.12 38.81 9.24
C GLN A 307 -4.12 38.03 8.36
N LEU A 308 -4.43 38.56 7.18
CA LEU A 308 -5.28 37.88 6.21
C LEU A 308 -4.66 36.55 5.75
N ILE A 309 -3.36 36.53 5.44
CA ILE A 309 -2.66 35.32 5.03
C ILE A 309 -2.59 34.29 6.17
N LEU A 310 -2.26 34.72 7.40
CA LEU A 310 -2.18 33.83 8.56
C LEU A 310 -3.54 33.19 8.87
N SER A 311 -4.61 33.98 8.87
CA SER A 311 -5.97 33.45 9.06
C SER A 311 -6.35 32.46 7.96
N PHE A 312 -5.98 32.73 6.71
CA PHE A 312 -6.24 31.83 5.59
C PHE A 312 -5.47 30.49 5.68
N ILE A 313 -4.19 30.53 6.06
CA ILE A 313 -3.34 29.34 6.12
C ILE A 313 -3.72 28.45 7.32
N LEU A 314 -4.10 29.05 8.44
CA LEU A 314 -4.39 28.34 9.70
C LEU A 314 -5.85 27.89 9.82
N ASP A 315 -6.78 28.39 9.01
CA ASP A 315 -8.20 28.01 9.04
C ASP A 315 -8.69 27.42 7.70
N THR A 316 -9.20 26.19 7.75
CA THR A 316 -9.77 25.48 6.61
C THR A 316 -11.16 25.98 6.19
N ASN A 317 -11.83 26.83 6.99
CA ASN A 317 -13.12 27.41 6.63
C ASN A 317 -13.00 28.72 5.84
N SER A 318 -11.80 29.31 5.79
CA SER A 318 -11.56 30.57 5.09
C SER A 318 -11.68 30.42 3.56
N SER A 319 -12.36 31.36 2.90
CA SER A 319 -12.52 31.35 1.43
C SER A 319 -11.31 31.93 0.72
N VAL A 320 -10.96 31.41 -0.46
CA VAL A 320 -9.84 31.91 -1.29
C VAL A 320 -10.17 33.24 -1.97
N ASN A 321 -11.45 33.56 -2.15
CA ASN A 321 -11.91 34.66 -3.00
C ASN A 321 -11.27 36.01 -2.69
N SER A 322 -11.08 36.36 -1.42
CA SER A 322 -10.45 37.63 -1.00
C SER A 322 -8.96 37.72 -1.35
N LEU A 323 -8.28 36.59 -1.55
CA LEU A 323 -6.85 36.54 -1.89
C LEU A 323 -6.61 36.52 -3.41
N VAL A 324 -7.57 36.02 -4.20
CA VAL A 324 -7.44 35.93 -5.66
C VAL A 324 -7.26 37.30 -6.30
N ASP A 325 -8.00 38.29 -5.80
CA ASP A 325 -7.95 39.65 -6.33
C ASP A 325 -6.71 40.44 -5.85
N GLN A 326 -6.05 39.99 -4.79
CA GLN A 326 -4.95 40.72 -4.13
C GLN A 326 -3.56 40.17 -4.46
N PHE A 327 -3.45 38.89 -4.79
CA PHE A 327 -2.15 38.22 -4.96
C PHE A 327 -2.03 37.51 -6.31
N PRO A 328 -0.81 37.43 -6.89
CA PRO A 328 -0.58 36.62 -8.08
C PRO A 328 -0.89 35.14 -7.83
N HIS A 329 -1.31 34.43 -8.88
CA HIS A 329 -1.63 33.00 -8.82
C HIS A 329 -0.54 32.12 -8.18
N ASN A 330 0.73 32.36 -8.50
CA ASN A 330 1.85 31.60 -7.93
C ASN A 330 1.97 31.78 -6.41
N THR A 331 1.68 32.98 -5.91
CA THR A 331 1.70 33.29 -4.48
C THR A 331 0.52 32.62 -3.77
N ILE A 332 -0.66 32.61 -4.38
CA ILE A 332 -1.84 31.91 -3.86
C ILE A 332 -1.58 30.40 -3.79
N GLN A 333 -0.92 29.84 -4.80
CA GLN A 333 -0.54 28.43 -4.80
C GLN A 333 0.36 28.08 -3.61
N LEU A 334 1.34 28.93 -3.30
CA LEU A 334 2.17 28.79 -2.11
C LEU A 334 1.34 28.83 -0.81
N PHE A 335 0.35 29.72 -0.74
CA PHE A 335 -0.55 29.83 0.43
C PHE A 335 -1.40 28.56 0.58
N LEU A 336 -1.88 27.99 -0.52
CA LEU A 336 -2.63 26.74 -0.53
C LEU A 336 -1.76 25.55 -0.10
N ILE A 337 -0.50 25.50 -0.53
CA ILE A 337 0.45 24.46 -0.08
C ILE A 337 0.69 24.58 1.43
N MET A 338 0.94 25.80 1.93
CA MET A 338 1.08 26.05 3.37
C MET A 338 -0.18 25.66 4.15
N ARG A 339 -1.36 26.01 3.64
CA ARG A 339 -2.66 25.64 4.23
C ARG A 339 -2.84 24.12 4.27
N GLY A 340 -2.49 23.42 3.19
CA GLY A 340 -2.49 21.96 3.13
C GLY A 340 -1.57 21.33 4.17
N LEU A 341 -0.36 21.85 4.32
CA LEU A 341 0.61 21.37 5.30
C LEU A 341 0.16 21.58 6.75
N LEU A 342 -0.35 22.78 7.07
CA LEU A 342 -0.66 23.18 8.44
C LEU A 342 -2.10 22.85 8.84
N SER A 343 -3.10 23.55 8.29
CA SER A 343 -4.49 23.42 8.72
C SER A 343 -5.21 22.19 8.17
N SER A 344 -4.77 21.66 7.02
CA SER A 344 -5.24 20.35 6.52
C SER A 344 -4.40 19.17 7.02
N GLU A 345 -3.51 19.43 8.00
CA GLU A 345 -2.81 18.42 8.81
C GLU A 345 -1.87 17.46 8.06
N VAL A 346 -1.49 17.75 6.82
CA VAL A 346 -0.54 16.90 6.08
C VAL A 346 0.78 16.77 6.86
N LEU A 347 1.26 17.86 7.46
CA LEU A 347 2.45 17.86 8.30
C LEU A 347 2.28 16.98 9.55
N PHE A 348 1.13 17.03 10.21
CA PHE A 348 0.83 16.18 11.37
C PHE A 348 0.82 14.70 10.99
N VAL A 349 0.18 14.34 9.88
CA VAL A 349 0.14 12.97 9.36
C VAL A 349 1.56 12.45 9.09
N GLY A 350 2.44 13.29 8.54
CA GLY A 350 3.84 12.94 8.33
C GLY A 350 4.61 12.74 9.63
N LEU A 351 4.56 13.71 10.54
CA LEU A 351 5.30 13.70 11.81
C LEU A 351 4.76 12.70 12.83
N LYS A 352 3.53 12.20 12.69
CA LYS A 352 2.99 11.14 13.53
C LYS A 352 3.54 9.75 13.17
N LYS A 353 3.88 9.54 11.90
CA LYS A 353 4.33 8.23 11.39
C LYS A 353 5.73 7.88 11.90
N ARG A 354 5.96 6.59 12.14
CA ARG A 354 7.25 6.05 12.57
C ARG A 354 8.06 5.58 11.35
N TYR A 355 9.24 6.15 11.18
CA TYR A 355 10.20 5.72 10.16
C TYR A 355 10.59 4.25 10.34
N ARG A 356 10.75 3.52 9.23
CA ARG A 356 11.03 2.07 9.13
C ARG A 356 9.94 1.16 9.68
N VAL A 357 8.81 1.70 10.14
CA VAL A 357 7.66 0.92 10.63
C VAL A 357 6.41 1.24 9.84
N ASN A 358 6.13 2.52 9.62
CA ASN A 358 4.98 2.95 8.81
C ASN A 358 5.40 3.36 7.39
N PHE A 359 6.63 3.84 7.22
CA PHE A 359 7.14 4.31 5.93
C PHE A 359 8.67 4.26 5.87
N GLY A 360 9.21 4.33 4.65
CA GLY A 360 10.63 4.46 4.37
C GLY A 360 10.91 4.29 2.88
N VAL A 361 12.19 4.39 2.50
CA VAL A 361 12.63 4.09 1.12
C VAL A 361 13.01 2.61 1.07
N ASN A 362 12.49 1.89 0.07
CA ASN A 362 12.81 0.47 -0.10
C ASN A 362 14.31 0.31 -0.42
N GLN A 363 14.97 -0.61 0.27
CA GLN A 363 16.41 -0.88 0.09
C GLN A 363 16.68 -2.02 -0.89
N ASN A 364 15.63 -2.72 -1.33
CA ASN A 364 15.74 -3.81 -2.29
C ASN A 364 16.27 -3.27 -3.63
N THR A 365 17.42 -3.77 -4.08
CA THR A 365 18.06 -3.37 -5.35
C THR A 365 17.23 -3.70 -6.58
N LYS A 366 16.24 -4.59 -6.46
CA LYS A 366 15.26 -4.89 -7.51
C LYS A 366 14.13 -3.86 -7.57
N PHE A 367 14.05 -2.95 -6.61
CA PHE A 367 13.01 -1.95 -6.50
C PHE A 367 13.56 -0.57 -6.91
N ASN A 368 13.15 -0.10 -8.08
CA ASN A 368 13.73 1.10 -8.70
C ASN A 368 13.16 2.43 -8.19
N ARG A 369 12.31 2.41 -7.15
CA ARG A 369 11.65 3.63 -6.66
C ARG A 369 12.44 4.27 -5.53
N LEU A 370 12.65 5.58 -5.66
CA LEU A 370 13.36 6.40 -4.68
C LEU A 370 12.40 7.12 -3.71
N MET A 371 11.13 7.33 -4.06
CA MET A 371 10.14 7.86 -3.11
C MET A 371 9.78 6.89 -1.98
N ALA A 372 9.40 7.44 -0.83
CA ALA A 372 8.96 6.67 0.32
C ALA A 372 7.69 5.87 0.03
N VAL A 373 7.66 4.63 0.53
CA VAL A 373 6.54 3.69 0.43
C VAL A 373 6.03 3.31 1.82
N PRO A 374 4.77 2.85 1.95
CA PRO A 374 4.25 2.27 3.19
C PRO A 374 5.02 1.01 3.59
N PHE A 375 5.12 0.75 4.90
CA PHE A 375 5.75 -0.45 5.44
C PHE A 375 4.67 -1.33 6.10
N ARG A 376 4.75 -2.65 5.89
CA ARG A 376 3.84 -3.65 6.49
C ARG A 376 4.28 -4.06 7.89
N ALA A 377 5.59 -4.08 8.09
CA ALA A 377 6.23 -4.38 9.35
C ALA A 377 7.54 -3.57 9.45
N LYS A 378 8.22 -3.70 10.58
CA LYS A 378 9.54 -3.10 10.75
C LYS A 378 10.48 -3.57 9.62
N ASP A 379 11.03 -2.62 8.87
CA ASP A 379 11.95 -2.87 7.74
C ASP A 379 11.37 -3.65 6.55
N VAL A 380 10.05 -3.84 6.51
CA VAL A 380 9.37 -4.56 5.42
C VAL A 380 8.50 -3.59 4.63
N ALA A 381 9.03 -3.13 3.50
CA ALA A 381 8.32 -2.28 2.56
C ALA A 381 7.14 -3.02 1.90
N ALA A 382 6.06 -2.29 1.64
CA ALA A 382 4.96 -2.78 0.83
C ALA A 382 5.25 -2.46 -0.65
N GLU A 383 5.88 -3.40 -1.37
CA GLU A 383 6.44 -3.15 -2.71
C GLU A 383 5.41 -2.67 -3.74
N ASN A 384 4.14 -3.06 -3.62
CA ASN A 384 3.10 -2.68 -4.58
C ASN A 384 2.19 -1.53 -4.10
N THR A 385 2.61 -0.76 -3.09
CA THR A 385 1.78 0.33 -2.56
C THR A 385 2.51 1.67 -2.55
N GLU A 386 1.71 2.74 -2.68
CA GLU A 386 2.18 4.12 -2.68
C GLU A 386 1.28 4.95 -1.77
N PHE A 387 1.76 6.10 -1.32
CA PHE A 387 0.91 7.07 -0.64
C PHE A 387 0.01 7.78 -1.66
N GLY A 388 -1.31 7.72 -1.44
CA GLY A 388 -2.29 8.27 -2.38
C GLY A 388 -2.28 9.80 -2.49
N HIS A 389 -1.89 10.50 -1.42
CA HIS A 389 -1.79 11.96 -1.37
C HIS A 389 -0.35 12.41 -1.72
N PRO A 390 -0.17 13.27 -2.74
CA PRO A 390 1.17 13.65 -3.22
C PRO A 390 2.02 14.33 -2.14
N ASP A 391 1.44 15.27 -1.39
CA ASP A 391 2.19 16.00 -0.37
C ASP A 391 2.63 15.08 0.79
N VAL A 392 1.84 14.05 1.13
CA VAL A 392 2.25 13.03 2.10
C VAL A 392 3.40 12.20 1.56
N ALA A 393 3.36 11.82 0.28
CA ALA A 393 4.45 11.07 -0.36
C ALA A 393 5.75 11.89 -0.38
N ILE A 394 5.69 13.16 -0.77
CA ILE A 394 6.85 14.06 -0.80
C ILE A 394 7.41 14.29 0.60
N LEU A 395 6.55 14.64 1.57
CA LEU A 395 6.93 14.86 2.97
C LEU A 395 7.61 13.64 3.58
N LEU A 396 7.02 12.46 3.42
CA LEU A 396 7.59 11.21 3.96
C LEU A 396 8.87 10.80 3.23
N THR A 397 8.99 11.09 1.94
CA THR A 397 10.25 10.89 1.20
C THR A 397 11.34 11.76 1.79
N GLN A 398 11.08 13.06 1.97
CA GLN A 398 12.01 14.01 2.55
C GLN A 398 12.48 13.57 3.95
N ILE A 399 11.54 13.25 4.85
CA ILE A 399 11.84 12.76 6.20
C ILE A 399 12.63 11.44 6.17
N ALA A 400 12.27 10.51 5.27
CA ALA A 400 12.98 9.22 5.18
C ALA A 400 14.45 9.41 4.79
N TYR A 401 14.74 10.30 3.84
CA TYR A 401 16.12 10.60 3.45
C TYR A 401 16.87 11.38 4.53
N TYR A 402 16.22 12.31 5.24
CA TYR A 402 16.83 12.97 6.39
C TYR A 402 17.27 12.00 7.50
N TYR A 403 16.49 10.93 7.74
CA TYR A 403 16.86 9.91 8.72
C TYR A 403 17.82 8.85 8.19
N LYS A 404 17.75 8.53 6.89
CA LYS A 404 18.59 7.50 6.27
C LYS A 404 19.98 8.02 5.91
N GLY A 405 20.08 9.29 5.53
CA GLY A 405 21.21 9.83 4.80
C GLY A 405 21.27 9.33 3.35
N LEU A 406 22.19 9.91 2.58
CA LEU A 406 22.51 9.48 1.23
C LEU A 406 23.50 8.31 1.23
N THR A 407 23.45 7.47 0.20
CA THR A 407 24.50 6.48 -0.04
C THR A 407 25.69 7.13 -0.76
N ASP A 408 26.88 6.51 -0.69
CA ASP A 408 28.06 6.98 -1.43
C ASP A 408 27.80 7.17 -2.94
N LEU A 409 26.94 6.32 -3.52
CA LEU A 409 26.55 6.45 -4.92
C LEU A 409 25.72 7.73 -5.15
N GLN A 410 24.75 7.99 -4.28
CA GLN A 410 23.90 9.20 -4.35
C GLN A 410 24.70 10.47 -4.06
N MET A 411 25.60 10.41 -3.09
CA MET A 411 26.55 11.49 -2.79
C MET A 411 27.42 11.80 -4.01
N ARG A 412 27.97 10.76 -4.65
CA ARG A 412 28.74 10.94 -5.87
C ARG A 412 27.93 11.59 -6.98
N GLN A 413 26.67 11.20 -7.16
CA GLN A 413 25.76 11.83 -8.14
C GLN A 413 25.58 13.33 -7.85
N CYS A 414 25.39 13.72 -6.60
CA CYS A 414 25.27 15.13 -6.22
C CYS A 414 26.54 15.92 -6.57
N PHE A 415 27.72 15.40 -6.19
CA PHE A 415 28.99 16.09 -6.43
C PHE A 415 29.41 16.11 -7.90
N ASP A 416 29.17 15.04 -8.64
CA ASP A 416 29.43 14.99 -10.08
C ASP A 416 28.55 16.02 -10.81
N ARG A 417 27.27 16.12 -10.45
CA ARG A 417 26.35 17.14 -10.98
C ARG A 417 26.77 18.55 -10.58
N LEU A 418 27.10 18.78 -9.32
CA LEU A 418 27.60 20.07 -8.83
C LEU A 418 28.79 20.55 -9.67
N ASN A 419 29.72 19.65 -9.99
CA ASN A 419 30.90 19.97 -10.78
C ASN A 419 30.63 20.18 -12.28
N GLN A 420 29.60 19.53 -12.85
CA GLN A 420 29.38 19.48 -14.30
C GLN A 420 28.26 20.41 -14.78
N ASP A 421 27.19 20.54 -13.99
CA ASP A 421 25.92 21.11 -14.44
C ASP A 421 25.58 22.45 -13.78
N GLU A 422 26.16 22.76 -12.61
CA GLU A 422 25.85 23.99 -11.87
C GLU A 422 26.70 25.18 -12.32
N SER A 423 26.07 26.35 -12.49
CA SER A 423 26.76 27.57 -12.91
C SER A 423 27.68 28.16 -11.83
N ASP A 424 27.32 27.97 -10.56
CA ASP A 424 28.07 28.46 -9.41
C ASP A 424 28.16 27.36 -8.32
N PRO A 425 29.06 26.39 -8.50
CA PRO A 425 29.23 25.30 -7.54
C PRO A 425 29.83 25.75 -6.22
N GLU A 426 30.61 26.84 -6.22
CA GLU A 426 31.23 27.40 -5.00
C GLU A 426 30.14 27.92 -4.06
N MET A 427 29.20 28.72 -4.57
CA MET A 427 28.10 29.24 -3.75
C MET A 427 27.24 28.12 -3.13
N ILE A 428 26.89 27.09 -3.91
CA ILE A 428 26.08 25.97 -3.42
C ILE A 428 26.84 25.18 -2.35
N TYR A 429 28.12 24.88 -2.61
CA TYR A 429 28.96 24.19 -1.65
C TYR A 429 29.15 24.98 -0.35
N ASP A 430 29.35 26.29 -0.46
CA ASP A 430 29.48 27.19 0.69
C ASP A 430 28.21 27.17 1.55
N GLN A 431 27.02 27.07 0.94
CA GLN A 431 25.77 26.87 1.69
C GLN A 431 25.74 25.51 2.41
N TRP A 432 26.15 24.43 1.74
CA TRP A 432 26.18 23.10 2.36
C TRP A 432 27.11 23.05 3.57
N ILE A 433 28.35 23.53 3.42
CA ILE A 433 29.35 23.53 4.49
C ILE A 433 28.97 24.54 5.59
N SER A 434 28.19 25.59 5.30
CA SER A 434 27.79 26.57 6.33
C SER A 434 26.94 25.97 7.45
N LEU A 435 26.22 24.87 7.18
CA LEU A 435 25.43 24.15 8.18
C LEU A 435 26.23 23.20 9.07
N GLU A 436 27.49 22.90 8.72
CA GLU A 436 28.36 22.05 9.53
C GLU A 436 29.04 22.86 10.64
N ASP A 437 29.35 22.18 11.75
CA ASP A 437 30.08 22.77 12.86
C ASP A 437 31.53 23.07 12.46
N GLU A 438 32.16 24.12 13.02
CA GLU A 438 33.56 24.49 12.66
C GLU A 438 34.55 23.34 12.92
N ASN A 439 34.30 22.48 13.90
CA ASN A 439 35.13 21.31 14.19
C ASN A 439 35.08 20.25 13.07
N ASP A 440 33.96 20.18 12.34
CA ASP A 440 33.75 19.24 11.23
C ASP A 440 34.19 19.84 9.88
N LYS A 441 34.47 21.15 9.82
CA LYS A 441 35.02 21.86 8.63
C LYS A 441 36.52 21.65 8.50
N ILE A 442 36.93 20.40 8.24
CA ILE A 442 38.33 20.04 8.01
C ILE A 442 38.89 20.87 6.85
N ALA A 443 40.12 21.36 6.98
CA ALA A 443 40.73 22.31 6.04
C ALA A 443 40.74 21.83 4.57
N SER A 444 40.71 20.52 4.33
CA SER A 444 40.66 19.89 3.02
C SER A 444 39.28 19.92 2.37
N ILE A 445 38.19 20.04 3.13
CA ILE A 445 36.81 20.12 2.64
C ILE A 445 36.16 21.49 2.92
N LYS A 446 36.90 22.46 3.48
CA LYS A 446 36.35 23.78 3.84
C LYS A 446 35.94 24.63 2.63
N GLN A 447 36.50 24.35 1.46
CA GLN A 447 36.26 25.11 0.23
C GLN A 447 36.11 24.16 -0.95
N TRP A 448 35.21 24.47 -1.88
CA TRP A 448 34.98 23.66 -3.07
C TRP A 448 36.26 23.39 -3.87
N LYS A 449 37.12 24.41 -4.06
CA LYS A 449 38.40 24.29 -4.79
C LYS A 449 39.38 23.26 -4.22
N ARG A 450 39.21 22.85 -2.95
CA ARG A 450 40.07 21.87 -2.26
C ARG A 450 39.51 20.46 -2.28
N VAL A 451 38.27 20.30 -2.77
CA VAL A 451 37.62 19.01 -2.90
C VAL A 451 38.15 18.31 -4.15
N ASN A 452 38.82 17.18 -3.98
CA ASN A 452 39.26 16.34 -5.08
C ASN A 452 38.41 15.07 -5.13
N LEU A 453 37.40 15.04 -6.01
CA LEU A 453 36.51 13.88 -6.17
C LEU A 453 37.22 12.60 -6.65
N LYS A 454 38.44 12.71 -7.19
CA LYS A 454 39.28 11.56 -7.57
C LYS A 454 40.06 10.96 -6.40
N ASP A 455 40.24 11.71 -5.33
CA ASP A 455 40.87 11.22 -4.11
C ASP A 455 39.86 10.36 -3.33
N ASN A 456 40.01 9.04 -3.44
CA ASN A 456 39.15 8.09 -2.75
C ASN A 456 39.21 8.25 -1.23
N GLN A 457 40.37 8.58 -0.65
CA GLN A 457 40.54 8.67 0.79
C GLN A 457 39.83 9.91 1.33
N GLN A 458 40.04 11.07 0.71
CA GLN A 458 39.32 12.30 1.06
C GLN A 458 37.80 12.10 0.92
N ARG A 459 37.37 11.45 -0.17
CA ARG A 459 35.97 11.23 -0.48
C ARG A 459 35.26 10.34 0.54
N THR A 460 35.79 9.15 0.82
CA THR A 460 35.10 8.16 1.66
C THR A 460 35.30 8.38 3.15
N GLN A 461 36.41 8.98 3.58
CA GLN A 461 36.71 9.16 4.99
C GLN A 461 36.30 10.53 5.53
N LEU A 462 36.24 11.56 4.69
CA LEU A 462 35.97 12.94 5.12
C LEU A 462 34.71 13.51 4.46
N LEU A 463 34.73 13.66 3.14
CA LEU A 463 33.69 14.40 2.42
C LEU A 463 32.30 13.77 2.55
N PHE A 464 32.16 12.49 2.19
CA PHE A 464 30.87 11.82 2.22
C PHE A 464 30.34 11.66 3.65
N PRO A 465 31.12 11.20 4.64
CA PRO A 465 30.66 11.15 6.03
C PRO A 465 30.22 12.51 6.58
N THR A 466 30.86 13.62 6.20
CA THR A 466 30.43 14.97 6.62
C THR A 466 29.05 15.31 6.07
N PHE A 467 28.85 15.09 4.77
CA PHE A 467 27.64 15.56 4.07
C PHE A 467 26.50 14.54 3.99
N GLN A 468 26.71 13.29 4.43
CA GLN A 468 25.75 12.19 4.28
C GLN A 468 24.33 12.52 4.81
N TYR A 469 24.27 13.21 5.95
CA TYR A 469 23.03 13.59 6.64
C TYR A 469 22.72 15.09 6.55
N ASN A 470 23.51 15.84 5.78
CA ASN A 470 23.32 17.27 5.61
C ASN A 470 22.02 17.54 4.84
N MET A 471 21.09 18.27 5.46
CA MET A 471 19.76 18.50 4.90
C MET A 471 19.81 19.16 3.51
N LEU A 472 20.73 20.10 3.25
CA LEU A 472 20.81 20.80 1.96
C LEU A 472 21.32 19.88 0.84
N VAL A 473 22.23 18.96 1.15
CA VAL A 473 22.74 17.98 0.19
C VAL A 473 21.64 16.96 -0.15
N ILE A 474 20.86 16.56 0.86
CA ILE A 474 19.69 15.71 0.68
C ILE A 474 18.60 16.43 -0.14
N ASP A 475 18.32 17.69 0.16
CA ASP A 475 17.39 18.53 -0.61
C ASP A 475 17.83 18.62 -2.07
N TYR A 476 19.12 18.87 -2.31
CA TYR A 476 19.70 18.88 -3.65
C TYR A 476 19.49 17.54 -4.36
N PHE A 477 19.80 16.42 -3.71
CA PHE A 477 19.58 15.09 -4.28
C PHE A 477 18.12 14.89 -4.70
N LEU A 478 17.18 15.18 -3.80
CA LEU A 478 15.76 14.98 -4.04
C LEU A 478 15.21 15.91 -5.12
N ASN A 479 15.67 17.16 -5.15
CA ASN A 479 15.22 18.19 -6.09
C ASN A 479 15.68 17.91 -7.53
N HIS A 480 16.82 17.23 -7.72
CA HIS A 480 17.39 16.99 -9.05
C HIS A 480 17.21 15.56 -9.56
N PHE A 481 17.23 14.55 -8.68
CA PHE A 481 17.21 13.15 -9.11
C PHE A 481 15.89 12.43 -8.83
N VAL A 482 15.16 12.80 -7.77
CA VAL A 482 13.97 12.04 -7.33
C VAL A 482 12.67 12.72 -7.74
N PHE A 483 12.36 13.90 -7.20
CA PHE A 483 11.05 14.52 -7.38
C PHE A 483 10.72 14.85 -8.84
N PRO A 484 11.63 15.38 -9.67
CA PRO A 484 11.32 15.62 -11.09
C PRO A 484 10.90 14.35 -11.84
N GLN A 485 11.39 13.19 -11.43
CA GLN A 485 11.15 11.91 -12.10
C GLN A 485 9.93 11.17 -11.52
N GLU A 486 9.77 11.18 -10.20
CA GLU A 486 8.82 10.32 -9.48
C GLU A 486 7.67 11.06 -8.79
N ALA A 487 7.78 12.36 -8.50
CA ALA A 487 6.69 13.15 -7.92
C ALA A 487 5.66 13.52 -9.00
N LYS A 488 4.97 12.49 -9.49
CA LYS A 488 3.97 12.57 -10.54
C LYS A 488 2.58 12.25 -9.99
N GLN A 489 1.57 12.83 -10.60
CA GLN A 489 0.18 12.56 -10.34
C GLN A 489 -0.57 12.20 -11.61
N PHE A 490 -1.68 11.49 -11.45
CA PHE A 490 -2.63 11.27 -12.53
C PHE A 490 -3.73 12.34 -12.47
N PRO A 491 -4.19 12.86 -13.63
CA PRO A 491 -5.17 13.94 -13.68
C PRO A 491 -6.52 13.55 -13.07
N HIS A 492 -6.90 12.28 -13.19
CA HIS A 492 -8.12 11.76 -12.61
C HIS A 492 -7.88 10.41 -11.95
N LYS A 493 -8.64 10.13 -10.90
CA LYS A 493 -8.64 8.86 -10.18
C LYS A 493 -10.09 8.42 -10.00
N LEU A 494 -10.40 7.18 -10.34
CA LEU A 494 -11.60 6.53 -9.87
C LEU A 494 -11.25 5.73 -8.61
N VAL A 495 -12.18 5.70 -7.68
CA VAL A 495 -11.97 5.09 -6.38
C VAL A 495 -13.12 4.11 -6.15
N ALA A 496 -12.78 2.91 -5.74
CA ALA A 496 -13.76 1.90 -5.30
C ALA A 496 -13.29 1.28 -3.97
N SER A 497 -14.25 0.96 -3.12
CA SER A 497 -14.06 0.35 -1.80
C SER A 497 -14.99 -0.83 -1.64
#